data_AF-A0AAJ6YL22-F1
#
_entry.id   AF-A0AAJ6YL22-F1
#
_cell.length_a   1.000
_cell.length_b   1.000
_cell.length_c   1.000
_cell.angle_alpha   90.00
_cell.angle_beta   90.00
_cell.angle_gamma   90.00
#
_symmetry.space_group_name_H-M   'P 1'
#
loop_
_entity.id
_entity.type
_entity.pdbx_description
1 polymer ?
#
loop_
_entity_poly.entity_id
_entity_poly.type
_entity_poly.pdbx_seq_one_letter_code
_entity_poly.pdbx_strand_id
1 'polypeptide(L)'
;MSNIFKLFGTVKDTAKAAIPHLRLIQRYALVELVPPSPRDIPAIRYGINKLIDSAKSGSFKQLTVKEAWLNTLVAVEIYCWFFIGECIGKRNLIGYKV
;
A
#
# COMPACT_ATOMS: atom_id res chain seq x y z
N MET A 1 34.88 -25.96 5.77
CA MET A 1 34.66 -25.25 7.05
C MET A 1 34.82 -23.72 6.92
N SER A 2 35.79 -23.21 6.16
CA SER A 2 36.03 -21.77 5.93
C SER A 2 34.92 -21.01 5.16
N ASN A 3 34.31 -21.62 4.14
CA ASN A 3 33.24 -20.97 3.35
C ASN A 3 31.93 -20.79 4.13
N ILE A 4 31.64 -21.73 5.04
CA ILE A 4 30.50 -21.66 5.95
C ILE A 4 30.67 -20.49 6.93
N PHE A 5 31.87 -20.31 7.49
CA PHE A 5 32.16 -19.19 8.39
C PHE A 5 32.07 -17.82 7.68
N LYS A 6 32.52 -17.73 6.42
CA LYS A 6 32.35 -16.53 5.59
C LYS A 6 30.88 -16.22 5.31
N LEU A 7 30.07 -17.24 4.97
CA LEU A 7 28.63 -17.08 4.76
C LEU A 7 27.94 -16.54 6.02
N PHE A 8 28.24 -17.10 7.20
CA PHE A 8 27.68 -16.59 8.46
C PHE A 8 28.08 -15.13 8.74
N GLY A 9 29.31 -14.73 8.40
CA GLY A 9 29.75 -13.35 8.46
C GLY A 9 28.93 -12.44 7.54
N THR A 10 28.82 -12.80 6.26
CA THR A 10 28.06 -12.01 5.27
C THR A 10 26.58 -11.88 5.66
N VAL A 11 25.93 -12.96 6.12
CA VAL A 11 24.54 -12.92 6.57
C VAL A 11 24.35 -11.96 7.74
N LYS A 12 25.28 -11.98 8.71
CA LYS A 12 25.25 -11.09 9.87
C LYS A 12 25.42 -9.62 9.46
N ASP A 13 26.30 -9.35 8.51
CA ASP A 13 26.54 -8.00 8.00
C ASP A 13 25.35 -7.49 7.18
N THR A 14 24.76 -8.33 6.32
CA THR A 14 23.55 -7.97 5.58
C THR A 14 22.36 -7.76 6.50
N ALA A 15 22.20 -8.58 7.54
CA ALA A 15 21.15 -8.40 8.53
C ALA A 15 21.34 -7.07 9.28
N LYS A 16 22.56 -6.77 9.70
CA LYS A 16 22.90 -5.51 10.37
C LYS A 16 22.59 -4.29 9.49
N ALA A 17 22.82 -4.40 8.18
CA ALA A 17 22.47 -3.35 7.21
C ALA A 17 20.95 -3.23 6.98
N ALA A 18 20.21 -4.34 6.92
CA ALA A 18 18.77 -4.34 6.63
C ALA A 18 17.90 -3.91 7.82
N ILE A 19 18.28 -4.26 9.05
CA ILE A 19 17.52 -3.96 10.28
C ILE A 19 17.07 -2.49 10.40
N PRO A 20 17.92 -1.45 10.21
CA PRO A 20 17.46 -0.07 10.33
C PRO A 20 16.39 0.31 9.31
N HIS A 21 16.49 -0.19 8.06
CA HIS A 21 15.49 0.05 7.02
C HIS A 21 14.18 -0.66 7.31
N LEU A 22 14.24 -1.91 7.78
CA LEU A 22 13.05 -2.66 8.18
C LEU A 22 12.32 -2.00 9.35
N ARG A 23 13.05 -1.45 10.33
CA ARG A 23 12.44 -0.68 11.42
C ARG A 23 11.76 0.58 10.92
N LEU A 24 12.35 1.26 9.93
CA LEU A 24 11.76 2.45 9.33
C LEU A 24 10.47 2.09 8.57
N ILE A 25 10.51 1.04 7.74
CA ILE A 25 9.33 0.50 7.04
C ILE A 25 8.25 0.13 8.05
N GLN A 26 8.61 -0.59 9.11
CA GLN A 26 7.67 -0.99 10.16
C GLN A 26 7.02 0.23 10.83
N ARG A 27 7.78 1.28 11.13
CA ARG A 27 7.26 2.49 11.75
C ARG A 27 6.18 3.16 10.89
N TYR A 28 6.43 3.32 9.58
CA TYR A 28 5.47 3.96 8.67
C TYR A 28 4.29 3.03 8.38
N ALA A 29 4.52 1.74 8.16
CA ALA A 29 3.47 0.75 7.93
C ALA A 29 2.47 0.69 9.09
N LEU A 30 2.91 0.83 10.34
CA LEU A 30 2.03 0.83 11.51
C LEU A 30 1.14 2.08 11.63
N VAL A 31 1.47 3.16 10.93
CA VAL A 31 0.67 4.40 10.96
C VAL A 31 -0.22 4.49 9.72
N GLU A 32 0.28 4.08 8.56
CA GLU A 32 -0.38 4.32 7.28
C GLU A 32 -1.13 3.09 6.74
N LEU A 33 -0.67 1.88 7.04
CA LEU A 33 -1.23 0.62 6.52
C LEU A 33 -2.06 -0.14 7.55
N VAL A 34 -2.25 0.41 8.75
CA VAL A 34 -3.09 -0.20 9.77
C VAL A 34 -4.56 -0.08 9.37
N PRO A 35 -5.35 -1.17 9.49
CA PRO A 35 -6.76 -1.11 9.18
C PRO A 35 -7.45 -0.03 10.03
N PRO A 36 -8.37 0.75 9.45
CA PRO A 36 -9.03 1.84 10.13
C PRO A 36 -9.82 1.33 11.34
N SER A 37 -9.94 2.17 12.37
CA SER A 37 -10.78 1.85 13.53
C SER A 37 -12.26 1.92 13.13
N PRO A 38 -13.15 1.14 13.77
CA PRO A 38 -14.59 1.27 13.53
C PRO A 38 -15.14 2.70 13.72
N ARG A 39 -14.45 3.53 14.52
CA ARG A 39 -14.79 4.94 14.74
C ARG A 39 -14.56 5.82 13.51
N ASP A 40 -13.72 5.41 12.57
CA ASP A 40 -13.38 6.16 11.37
C ASP A 40 -14.39 5.90 10.22
N ILE A 41 -15.19 4.83 10.34
CA ILE A 41 -16.19 4.42 9.32
C ILE A 41 -17.17 5.55 8.96
N PRO A 42 -17.74 6.32 9.91
CA PRO A 42 -18.63 7.43 9.58
C PRO A 42 -17.94 8.51 8.73
N ALA A 43 -16.68 8.83 9.02
CA ALA A 43 -15.92 9.82 8.26
C ALA A 43 -15.62 9.32 6.83
N ILE A 44 -15.30 8.02 6.68
CA ILE A 44 -15.11 7.39 5.37
C ILE A 44 -16.40 7.47 4.54
N ARG A 45 -17.56 7.12 5.12
CA ARG A 45 -18.85 7.21 4.43
C ARG A 45 -19.17 8.64 4.00
N TYR A 46 -18.90 9.62 4.86
CA TYR A 46 -19.07 11.03 4.53
C TYR A 46 -18.18 11.44 3.34
N GLY A 47 -16.91 11.01 3.32
CA GLY A 47 -16.00 11.27 2.20
C GLY A 47 -16.49 10.68 0.87
N ILE A 48 -16.98 9.43 0.90
CA ILE A 48 -17.54 8.76 -0.30
C ILE A 48 -18.78 9.52 -0.80
N ASN A 49 -19.70 9.91 0.08
CA ASN A 49 -20.88 10.67 -0.31
C ASN A 49 -20.51 11.99 -0.98
N LYS A 50 -19.51 12.70 -0.43
CA LYS A 50 -19.01 13.94 -1.04
C LYS A 50 -18.46 13.71 -2.45
N LEU A 51 -17.72 12.63 -2.68
CA LEU A 51 -17.24 12.28 -4.03
C LEU A 51 -18.39 12.03 -5.01
N ILE A 52 -19.43 11.34 -4.56
CA ILE A 52 -20.64 11.09 -5.37
C ILE A 52 -21.34 12.41 -5.70
N ASP A 53 -21.48 13.30 -4.73
CA ASP A 53 -22.12 14.60 -4.93
C ASP A 53 -21.29 15.51 -5.84
N SER A 54 -19.96 15.49 -5.72
CA SER A 54 -19.04 16.18 -6.64
C SER A 54 -19.13 15.64 -8.08
N ALA A 55 -19.35 14.33 -8.24
CA ALA A 55 -19.56 13.72 -9.55
C ALA A 55 -20.92 14.16 -10.15
N LYS A 56 -22.00 14.11 -9.36
CA LYS A 56 -23.35 14.51 -9.78
C LYS A 56 -23.44 15.99 -10.15
N SER A 57 -22.80 16.85 -9.35
CA SER A 57 -22.79 18.32 -9.56
C SER A 57 -21.87 18.76 -10.70
N GLY A 58 -21.02 17.87 -11.24
CA GLY A 58 -20.05 18.22 -12.27
C GLY A 58 -18.86 19.05 -11.76
N SER A 59 -18.71 19.20 -10.45
CA SER A 59 -17.64 19.98 -9.81
C SER A 59 -16.24 19.46 -10.16
N PHE A 60 -16.10 18.17 -10.49
CA PHE A 60 -14.83 17.59 -10.93
C PHE A 60 -14.22 18.26 -12.18
N LYS A 61 -15.02 18.95 -12.99
CA LYS A 61 -14.53 19.69 -14.17
C LYS A 61 -13.74 20.95 -13.81
N GLN A 62 -13.85 21.41 -12.57
CA GLN A 62 -13.15 22.60 -12.07
C GLN A 62 -11.79 22.25 -11.44
N LEU A 63 -11.43 20.96 -11.39
CA LEU A 63 -10.14 20.52 -10.85
C LEU A 63 -9.00 20.92 -11.78
N THR A 64 -7.87 21.32 -11.19
CA THR A 64 -6.65 21.53 -11.95
C THR A 64 -6.09 20.20 -12.44
N VAL A 65 -5.31 20.21 -13.53
CA VAL A 65 -4.69 18.99 -14.08
C VAL A 65 -3.80 18.30 -13.04
N LYS A 66 -3.11 19.07 -12.20
CA LYS A 66 -2.27 18.53 -11.13
C LYS A 66 -3.09 17.75 -10.10
N GLU A 67 -4.22 18.29 -9.66
CA GLU A 67 -5.10 17.63 -8.69
C GLU A 67 -5.74 16.37 -9.29
N ALA A 68 -6.23 16.47 -10.53
CA ALA A 68 -6.79 15.32 -11.24
C ALA A 68 -5.76 14.19 -11.38
N TRP A 69 -4.51 14.54 -11.71
CA TRP A 69 -3.42 13.57 -11.82
C TRP A 69 -3.09 12.90 -10.48
N LEU A 70 -2.95 13.67 -9.40
CA LEU A 70 -2.70 13.12 -8.06
C LEU A 70 -3.81 12.16 -7.62
N ASN A 71 -5.08 12.55 -7.80
CA ASN A 71 -6.22 11.70 -7.47
C ASN A 71 -6.24 10.41 -8.29
N THR A 72 -5.83 10.49 -9.56
CA THR A 72 -5.72 9.31 -10.44
C THR A 72 -4.63 8.35 -9.95
N LEU A 73 -3.47 8.85 -9.53
CA LEU A 73 -2.40 8.01 -8.99
C LEU A 73 -2.83 7.28 -7.72
N VAL A 74 -3.54 7.96 -6.81
CA VAL A 74 -4.11 7.32 -5.61
C VAL A 74 -5.15 6.26 -5.98
N ALA A 75 -6.00 6.52 -6.98
CA ALA A 75 -6.96 5.53 -7.46
C ALA A 75 -6.28 4.29 -8.04
N VAL A 76 -5.18 4.47 -8.78
CA VAL A 76 -4.36 3.36 -9.29
C VAL A 76 -3.71 2.58 -8.15
N GLU A 77 -3.20 3.25 -7.12
CA GLU A 77 -2.63 2.58 -5.94
C GLU A 77 -3.67 1.68 -5.24
N ILE A 78 -4.88 2.18 -5.02
CA ILE A 78 -5.99 1.39 -4.44
C ILE A 78 -6.31 0.17 -5.31
N TYR A 79 -6.27 0.32 -6.63
CA TYR A 79 -6.48 -0.78 -7.58
C TYR A 79 -5.37 -1.82 -7.52
N CYS A 80 -4.11 -1.42 -7.34
CA CYS A 80 -3.00 -2.34 -7.14
C CYS A 80 -3.17 -3.17 -5.84
N TRP A 81 -3.73 -2.60 -4.77
CA TRP A 81 -4.04 -3.34 -3.55
C TRP A 81 -5.07 -4.46 -3.76
N PHE A 82 -6.03 -4.28 -4.69
CA PHE A 82 -6.94 -5.35 -5.08
C PHE A 82 -6.19 -6.55 -5.68
N PHE A 83 -5.24 -6.31 -6.59
CA PHE A 83 -4.42 -7.39 -7.17
C PHE A 83 -3.52 -8.08 -6.14
N ILE A 84 -2.98 -7.34 -5.17
CA ILE A 84 -2.23 -7.94 -4.06
C ILE A 84 -3.14 -8.91 -3.28
N GLY A 85 -4.38 -8.49 -2.99
CA GLY A 85 -5.40 -9.36 -2.38
C GLY A 85 -5.72 -10.59 -3.24
N GLU A 86 -5.79 -10.42 -4.56
CA GLU A 86 -5.99 -11.52 -5.49
C GLU A 86 -4.83 -12.54 -5.45
N CYS A 87 -3.57 -12.06 -5.46
CA CYS A 87 -2.38 -12.90 -5.32
C CYS A 87 -2.38 -13.68 -3.99
N ILE A 88 -2.79 -13.04 -2.89
CA ILE A 88 -2.95 -13.71 -1.58
C ILE A 88 -4.05 -14.77 -1.67
N GLY A 89 -5.20 -14.45 -2.28
CA GLY A 89 -6.33 -15.37 -2.44
C GLY A 89 -6.01 -16.60 -3.29
N LYS A 90 -5.25 -16.42 -4.38
CA LYS A 90 -4.77 -17.52 -5.24
C LYS A 90 -3.62 -18.31 -4.64
N ARG A 91 -2.90 -17.72 -3.67
CA ARG A 91 -1.66 -18.24 -3.08
C ARG A 91 -0.56 -18.48 -4.13
N ASN A 92 -0.59 -17.73 -5.22
CA ASN A 92 0.38 -17.82 -6.30
C ASN A 92 0.61 -16.44 -6.91
N LEU A 93 1.86 -16.14 -7.25
CA LEU A 93 2.24 -14.87 -7.85
C LEU A 93 1.94 -14.84 -9.35
N ILE A 94 1.90 -15.99 -10.02
CA ILE A 94 1.75 -16.08 -11.47
C ILE A 94 0.60 -17.03 -11.80
N GLY A 95 -0.55 -16.46 -12.16
CA GLY A 95 -1.72 -17.22 -12.61
C GLY A 95 -2.35 -18.11 -11.53
N TYR A 96 -3.45 -18.75 -11.89
CA TYR A 96 -4.05 -19.79 -11.06
C TYR A 96 -3.28 -21.10 -11.25
N LYS A 97 -3.07 -21.82 -10.15
CA LYS A 97 -2.60 -23.21 -10.22
C LYS A 97 -3.79 -24.08 -10.60
N VAL A 98 -4.00 -24.25 -11.91
CA VAL A 98 -4.95 -25.20 -12.50
C VAL A 98 -4.38 -26.61 -12.47
#